data_AF-A0A1F7SZG0-F1
#
_entry.id   AF-A0A1F7SZG0-F1
#
_cell.length_a   1.000
_cell.length_b   1.000
_cell.length_c   1.000
_cell.angle_alpha   90.00
_cell.angle_beta   90.00
_cell.angle_gamma   90.00
#
_symmetry.space_group_name_H-M   'P 1'
#
loop_
_entity.id
_entity.type
_entity.pdbx_description
1 polymer ?
#
loop_
_entity_poly.entity_id
_entity_poly.type
_entity_poly.pdbx_seq_one_letter_code
_entity_poly.pdbx_strand_id
1 'polypeptide(L)'
;MPKDEFEFEDPMELVSIPMPGDAAEAEREMARCLAEEFLRMGHTEEEVLGMFRDPFYAVLHNLCRSRGEAEIRQAITQAYAGWPPAVR
;
A
#
# COMPACT_ATOMS: atom_id res chain seq x y z
N MET A 1 -11.42 1.67 23.28
CA MET A 1 -11.22 0.88 24.51
C MET A 1 -10.18 -0.17 24.16
N PRO A 2 -9.05 -0.30 24.87
CA PRO A 2 -8.28 -1.53 24.78
C PRO A 2 -9.13 -2.65 25.39
N LYS A 3 -9.28 -3.77 24.70
CA LYS A 3 -9.74 -5.01 25.35
C LYS A 3 -8.50 -5.60 26.00
N ASP A 4 -8.43 -5.55 27.32
CA ASP A 4 -7.31 -6.11 28.10
C ASP A 4 -7.36 -7.65 28.19
N GLU A 5 -8.37 -8.29 27.60
CA GLU A 5 -8.52 -9.73 27.52
C GLU A 5 -8.21 -10.20 26.09
N PHE A 6 -7.18 -11.06 25.96
CA PHE A 6 -6.86 -11.75 24.72
C PHE A 6 -7.98 -12.76 24.41
N GLU A 7 -8.69 -12.53 23.30
CA GLU A 7 -9.73 -13.40 22.77
C GLU A 7 -9.19 -14.02 21.48
N PHE A 8 -8.78 -15.29 21.51
CA PHE A 8 -8.17 -15.99 20.35
C PHE A 8 -9.02 -15.92 19.06
N GLU A 9 -10.34 -15.78 19.20
CA GLU A 9 -11.29 -15.72 18.09
C GLU A 9 -11.74 -14.29 17.76
N ASP A 10 -11.12 -13.24 18.30
CA ASP A 10 -11.50 -11.85 18.01
C ASP A 10 -11.17 -11.49 16.55
N PRO A 11 -12.17 -11.29 15.67
CA PRO A 11 -11.94 -10.95 14.27
C PRO A 11 -11.38 -9.52 14.10
N MET A 12 -11.43 -8.69 15.14
CA MET A 12 -10.90 -7.33 15.13
C MET A 12 -9.46 -7.25 15.66
N GLU A 13 -8.90 -8.34 16.16
CA GLU A 13 -7.50 -8.38 16.59
C GLU A 13 -6.58 -8.27 15.38
N LEU A 14 -5.71 -7.26 15.39
CA LEU A 14 -4.77 -7.03 14.30
C LEU A 14 -3.60 -8.01 14.40
N VAL A 15 -3.73 -9.16 13.74
CA VAL A 15 -2.67 -10.15 13.61
C VAL A 15 -1.84 -9.84 12.36
N SER A 16 -0.57 -9.48 12.54
CA SER A 16 0.37 -9.21 11.45
C SER A 16 1.58 -10.16 11.48
N ILE A 17 2.10 -10.52 10.32
CA ILE A 17 3.38 -11.20 10.18
C ILE A 17 4.40 -10.26 9.51
N PRO A 18 5.68 -10.28 9.90
CA PRO A 18 6.69 -9.47 9.23
C PRO A 18 6.89 -9.97 7.80
N MET A 19 7.00 -9.02 6.86
CA MET A 19 7.40 -9.34 5.49
C MET A 19 8.85 -9.86 5.49
N PRO A 20 9.14 -11.00 4.85
CA PRO A 20 10.53 -11.44 4.65
C PRO A 20 11.33 -10.41 3.85
N GLY A 21 12.62 -10.26 4.17
CA GLY A 21 13.51 -9.30 3.50
C GLY A 21 13.95 -8.17 4.41
N ASP A 22 14.62 -7.17 3.83
CA ASP A 22 15.00 -5.95 4.56
C ASP A 22 13.87 -4.92 4.57
N ALA A 23 14.00 -3.90 5.43
CA ALA A 23 13.00 -2.85 5.57
C ALA A 23 12.77 -2.08 4.25
N ALA A 24 13.80 -1.93 3.42
CA ALA A 24 13.70 -1.20 2.17
C ALA A 24 12.91 -1.99 1.12
N GLU A 25 13.02 -3.31 1.11
CA GLU A 25 12.22 -4.22 0.30
C GLU A 25 10.77 -4.25 0.75
N ALA A 26 10.54 -4.34 2.06
CA ALA A 26 9.21 -4.26 2.64
C ALA A 26 8.49 -2.95 2.29
N GLU A 27 9.18 -1.80 2.33
CA GLU A 27 8.62 -0.50 1.93
C GLU A 27 8.29 -0.43 0.43
N ARG A 28 9.12 -1.02 -0.44
CA ARG A 28 8.85 -1.08 -1.88
C ARG A 28 7.60 -1.91 -2.17
N GLU A 29 7.49 -3.09 -1.55
CA GLU A 29 6.31 -3.93 -1.69
C GLU A 29 5.06 -3.25 -1.09
N MET A 30 5.20 -2.56 0.04
CA MET A 30 4.10 -1.78 0.62
C MET A 30 3.61 -0.68 -0.33
N ALA A 31 4.52 0.06 -0.97
CA ALA A 31 4.15 1.09 -1.95
C ALA A 31 3.41 0.49 -3.15
N ARG A 32 3.88 -0.65 -3.68
CA ARG A 32 3.23 -1.38 -4.79
C ARG A 32 1.83 -1.85 -4.40
N CYS A 33 1.69 -2.52 -3.25
CA CYS A 33 0.40 -3.04 -2.77
C CYS A 33 -0.61 -1.92 -2.51
N LEU A 34 -0.19 -0.81 -1.90
CA LEU A 34 -1.06 0.34 -1.67
C LEU A 34 -1.49 1.01 -2.99
N ALA A 35 -0.59 1.13 -3.96
CA ALA A 35 -0.97 1.62 -5.29
C ALA A 35 -1.97 0.67 -5.96
N GLU A 36 -1.73 -0.63 -5.87
CA GLU A 36 -2.59 -1.67 -6.43
C GLU A 36 -4.02 -1.63 -5.85
N GLU A 37 -4.17 -1.40 -4.55
CA GLU A 37 -5.46 -1.24 -3.87
C GLU A 37 -6.32 -0.15 -4.55
N PHE A 38 -5.77 1.06 -4.71
CA PHE A 38 -6.53 2.17 -5.28
C PHE A 38 -6.76 2.02 -6.79
N LEU A 39 -5.79 1.46 -7.53
CA LEU A 39 -5.99 1.12 -8.94
C LEU A 39 -7.14 0.11 -9.09
N ARG A 40 -7.23 -0.90 -8.19
CA ARG A 40 -8.33 -1.89 -8.14
C ARG A 40 -9.68 -1.26 -7.80
N MET A 41 -9.68 -0.15 -7.07
CA MET A 41 -10.90 0.64 -6.79
C MET A 41 -11.31 1.55 -7.95
N GLY A 42 -10.55 1.57 -9.06
CA GLY A 42 -10.87 2.31 -10.27
C GLY A 42 -10.23 3.69 -10.38
N HIS A 43 -9.26 4.00 -9.51
CA HIS A 43 -8.48 5.24 -9.61
C HIS A 43 -7.48 5.18 -10.77
N THR A 44 -7.17 6.32 -11.37
CA THR A 44 -6.10 6.41 -12.39
C THR A 44 -4.72 6.46 -11.74
N GLU A 45 -3.66 6.17 -12.52
CA GLU A 45 -2.28 6.28 -12.04
C GLU A 45 -1.97 7.70 -11.51
N GLU A 46 -2.46 8.75 -12.16
CA GLU A 46 -2.30 10.14 -11.71
C GLU A 46 -3.04 10.45 -10.40
N GLU A 47 -4.25 9.93 -10.23
CA GLU A 47 -5.02 10.08 -8.98
C GLU A 47 -4.30 9.40 -7.82
N VAL A 48 -3.84 8.16 -8.02
CA VAL A 48 -3.06 7.42 -7.02
C VAL A 48 -1.78 8.18 -6.67
N LEU A 49 -1.04 8.66 -7.67
CA LEU A 49 0.15 9.50 -7.41
C LEU A 49 -0.19 10.77 -6.62
N GLY A 50 -1.35 11.38 -6.89
CA GLY A 50 -1.88 12.50 -6.11
C GLY A 50 -2.04 12.15 -4.63
N MET A 51 -2.56 10.96 -4.31
CA MET A 51 -2.69 10.49 -2.93
C MET A 51 -1.33 10.33 -2.24
N PHE A 52 -0.30 9.84 -2.95
CA PHE A 52 1.08 9.78 -2.41
C PHE A 52 1.69 11.15 -2.11
N ARG A 53 1.21 12.23 -2.73
CA ARG A 53 1.69 13.59 -2.48
C ARG A 53 0.93 14.31 -1.37
N ASP A 54 -0.27 13.85 -1.04
CA ASP A 54 -1.16 14.51 -0.08
C ASP A 54 -0.95 14.00 1.36
N PRO A 55 -0.58 14.87 2.31
CA PRO A 55 -0.41 14.51 3.72
C PRO A 55 -1.65 13.92 4.40
N PHE A 56 -2.85 14.12 3.84
CA PHE A 56 -4.07 13.46 4.30
C PHE A 56 -3.90 11.93 4.29
N TYR A 57 -3.22 11.38 3.28
CA TYR A 57 -2.92 9.95 3.15
C TYR A 57 -1.59 9.64 3.84
N ALA A 58 -1.57 9.69 5.18
CA ALA A 58 -0.35 9.65 5.98
C ALA A 58 0.64 8.53 5.60
N VAL A 59 0.16 7.30 5.38
CA VAL A 59 1.01 6.15 5.01
C VAL A 59 1.63 6.34 3.62
N LEU A 60 0.81 6.68 2.62
CA LEU A 60 1.27 6.90 1.25
C LEU A 60 2.23 8.09 1.19
N HIS A 61 1.88 9.18 1.87
CA HIS A 61 2.72 10.38 1.93
C HIS A 61 4.07 10.11 2.57
N ASN A 62 4.11 9.36 3.67
CA ASN A 62 5.37 9.00 4.32
C ASN A 62 6.24 8.11 3.43
N LEU A 63 5.66 7.15 2.72
CA LEU A 63 6.36 6.35 1.71
C LEU A 63 6.93 7.23 0.58
N CYS A 64 6.16 8.18 0.08
CA CYS A 64 6.64 9.10 -0.95
C CYS A 64 7.80 9.97 -0.45
N ARG A 65 7.81 10.34 0.84
CA ARG A 65 8.90 11.09 1.46
C ARG A 65 10.15 10.25 1.72
N SER A 66 10.01 8.98 2.10
CA SER A 66 11.16 8.10 2.37
C SER A 66 11.80 7.56 1.09
N ARG A 67 10.99 7.21 0.09
CA ARG A 67 11.44 6.58 -1.18
C ARG A 67 11.64 7.57 -2.33
N GLY A 68 10.95 8.71 -2.28
CA GLY A 68 10.92 9.67 -3.37
C GLY A 68 9.92 9.33 -4.46
N GLU A 69 9.46 10.35 -5.17
CA GLU A 69 8.37 10.23 -6.15
C GLU A 69 8.70 9.29 -7.33
N ALA A 70 9.96 9.24 -7.77
CA ALA A 70 10.37 8.40 -8.89
C ALA A 70 10.13 6.92 -8.61
N GLU A 71 10.45 6.46 -7.40
CA GLU A 71 10.18 5.08 -6.98
C GLU A 71 8.68 4.82 -6.82
N ILE A 72 7.91 5.79 -6.32
CA ILE A 72 6.45 5.67 -6.24
C ILE A 72 5.82 5.50 -7.62
N ARG A 73 6.26 6.28 -8.61
CA ARG A 73 5.80 6.12 -10.00
C ARG A 73 6.10 4.72 -10.53
N GLN A 74 7.29 4.20 -10.26
CA GLN A 74 7.65 2.84 -10.65
C GLN A 74 6.73 1.80 -9.98
N ALA A 75 6.43 1.96 -8.70
CA ALA A 75 5.53 1.08 -7.96
C ALA A 75 4.10 1.09 -8.55
N ILE A 76 3.57 2.27 -8.90
CA ILE A 76 2.27 2.43 -9.56
C ILE A 76 2.24 1.70 -10.92
N THR A 77 3.25 1.94 -11.75
CA THR A 77 3.35 1.28 -13.06
C THR A 77 3.48 -0.25 -12.93
N GLN A 78 4.23 -0.74 -11.94
CA GLN A 78 4.35 -2.18 -11.67
C GLN A 78 3.02 -2.78 -11.20
N ALA A 79 2.31 -2.10 -10.31
CA ALA A 79 0.99 -2.51 -9.85
C ALA A 79 -0.01 -2.61 -11.01
N TYR A 80 0.01 -1.64 -11.92
CA TYR A 80 -0.85 -1.64 -13.11
C TYR A 80 -0.48 -2.75 -14.10
N ALA A 81 0.82 -2.99 -14.34
CA ALA A 81 1.30 -3.99 -15.28
C ALA A 81 1.07 -5.46 -14.82
N GLY A 82 0.93 -5.70 -13.51
CA GLY A 82 0.63 -7.02 -12.95
C GLY A 82 -0.79 -7.54 -13.23
N TRP A 83 -1.61 -6.77 -13.96
CA TRP A 83 -3.01 -7.07 -14.24
C TRP A 83 -3.18 -8.02 -15.46
N PRO A 84 -3.72 -9.24 -15.30
CA PRO A 84 -4.29 -9.96 -16.44
C PRO A 84 -5.54 -9.20 -16.91
N PRO A 85 -5.75 -8.95 -18.22
CA PRO A 85 -6.84 -8.11 -18.71
C PRO A 85 -8.17 -8.53 -18.10
N ALA A 86 -8.98 -7.54 -17.70
CA ALA A 86 -10.29 -7.81 -17.11
C ALA A 86 -11.06 -8.76 -18.04
N VAL A 87 -11.45 -9.93 -17.52
CA VAL A 87 -12.32 -10.86 -18.25
C VAL A 87 -13.64 -10.13 -18.43
N ARG A 88 -13.90 -9.68 -19.65
CA ARG A 88 -15.17 -9.09 -20.06
C ARG A 88 -16.21 -10.17 -20.28
#